data_AF-A0A8S9HPJ8-F1
#
_entry.id   AF-A0A8S9HPJ8-F1
#
_cell.length_a   1.000
_cell.length_b   1.000
_cell.length_c   1.000
_cell.angle_alpha   90.00
_cell.angle_beta   90.00
_cell.angle_gamma   90.00
#
_symmetry.space_group_name_H-M   'P 1'
#
loop_
_entity.id
_entity.type
_entity.pdbx_description
1 polymer ?
#
loop_
_entity_poly.entity_id
_entity_poly.type
_entity_poly.pdbx_seq_one_letter_code
_entity_poly.pdbx_strand_id
1 'polypeptide(L)'
;MDPNHDRSDCIESISLDLYRSGKPKSSKSVHAMEDQSVSFRIQVDVSNDQRSDTSRQETNEPDITSFEEIMCKDGIITFHEHEIARLDMPHDDALVITLELASTIFSKILVDTGSAVNVVSQKTLQLIKQPTAAINHETTPLNSFEGKAIRSLGIVPLTTKTHYIELETGFTVVDNFMPFDAIVGRSWLHQMKEVPSVYHQFLKFLSPTGEKTIRGSQKQSRACYMTGFRRMPPRGENISLVRDLTIKYSQETYQASSP
;
A
#
# COMPACT_ATOMS: atom_id res chain seq x y z
N MET A 1 -20.09 -36.85 12.66
CA MET A 1 -20.34 -35.40 12.54
C MET A 1 -19.33 -34.73 13.42
N ASP A 2 -18.37 -34.04 12.82
CA ASP A 2 -17.22 -33.46 13.50
C ASP A 2 -17.27 -31.95 13.26
N PRO A 3 -17.44 -31.11 14.31
CA PRO A 3 -17.61 -29.67 14.16
C PRO A 3 -16.28 -28.98 14.48
N ASN A 4 -15.31 -29.03 13.57
CA ASN A 4 -14.11 -28.20 13.64
C ASN A 4 -13.47 -28.08 12.25
N HIS A 5 -14.07 -27.23 11.43
CA HIS A 5 -13.39 -26.65 10.28
C HIS A 5 -13.81 -25.19 10.16
N ASP A 6 -13.46 -24.39 11.17
CA ASP A 6 -13.49 -22.94 11.03
C ASP A 6 -12.18 -22.53 10.35
N ARG A 7 -12.27 -22.33 9.03
CA ARG A 7 -11.20 -21.74 8.24
C ARG A 7 -11.05 -20.29 8.67
N SER A 8 -10.10 -20.08 9.57
CA SER A 8 -9.61 -18.78 9.96
C SER A 8 -8.85 -18.13 8.78
N ASP A 9 -9.59 -17.60 7.81
CA ASP A 9 -9.06 -16.68 6.80
C ASP A 9 -8.83 -15.32 7.47
N CYS A 10 -7.76 -15.24 8.27
CA CYS A 10 -7.32 -13.99 8.88
C CYS A 10 -6.75 -13.08 7.79
N ILE A 11 -7.54 -12.09 7.38
CA ILE A 11 -7.06 -10.98 6.57
C ILE A 11 -6.61 -9.87 7.51
N GLU A 12 -5.29 -9.76 7.67
CA GLU A 12 -4.64 -8.78 8.53
C GLU A 12 -4.39 -7.43 7.82
N SER A 13 -4.69 -6.38 8.58
CA SER A 13 -4.05 -5.05 8.62
C SER A 13 -4.64 -3.88 7.81
N ILE A 14 -5.00 -2.82 8.57
CA ILE A 14 -4.54 -1.42 8.41
C ILE A 14 -4.41 -0.82 9.82
N SER A 15 -3.23 -0.34 10.25
CA SER A 15 -3.13 0.71 11.30
C SER A 15 -2.16 1.79 10.85
N LEU A 16 -2.61 3.03 10.97
CA LEU A 16 -1.89 4.25 10.60
C LEU A 16 -0.90 4.72 11.68
N ASP A 17 -0.79 4.01 12.81
CA ASP A 17 0.01 4.45 13.97
C ASP A 17 1.40 3.78 14.07
N LEU A 18 1.79 2.92 13.12
CA LEU A 18 3.11 2.25 13.11
C LEU A 18 4.29 3.13 12.64
N TYR A 19 4.06 4.35 12.15
CA TYR A 19 5.11 5.25 11.63
C TYR A 19 5.81 6.09 12.72
N ARG A 20 6.00 5.54 13.94
CA ARG A 20 6.58 6.29 15.06
C ARG A 20 7.91 5.70 15.54
N SER A 21 8.99 5.98 14.82
CA SER A 21 10.35 5.81 15.34
C SER A 21 11.41 6.57 14.51
N GLY A 22 11.87 7.73 15.01
CA GLY A 22 13.15 8.31 14.55
C GLY A 22 13.29 9.83 14.75
N LYS A 23 13.89 10.26 15.87
CA LYS A 23 14.40 11.64 16.03
C LYS A 23 15.86 11.71 15.53
N PRO A 24 16.32 12.80 14.90
CA PRO A 24 17.68 12.90 14.39
C PRO A 24 18.69 13.14 15.53
N LYS A 25 19.85 12.47 15.49
CA LYS A 25 21.04 12.80 16.30
C LYS A 25 22.12 13.39 15.40
N SER A 26 22.79 14.43 15.89
CA SER A 26 23.79 15.24 15.21
C SER A 26 25.14 14.54 14.97
N SER A 27 25.64 14.69 13.74
CA SER A 27 27.04 14.88 13.26
C SER A 27 28.21 14.05 13.82
N LYS A 28 28.95 13.39 12.91
CA LYS A 28 30.39 13.59 12.62
C LYS A 28 30.84 12.80 11.38
N SER A 29 31.74 13.39 10.59
CA SER A 29 32.28 12.84 9.32
C SER A 29 33.23 11.67 9.53
N VAL A 30 33.15 10.65 8.67
CA VAL A 30 34.25 9.71 8.43
C VAL A 30 34.32 9.40 6.93
N HIS A 31 35.57 9.26 6.46
CA HIS A 31 36.06 9.13 5.10
C HIS A 31 35.26 8.27 4.10
N ALA A 32 35.34 8.69 2.84
CA ALA A 32 34.90 7.96 1.66
C ALA A 32 35.56 6.57 1.55
N MET A 33 34.74 5.55 1.35
CA MET A 33 35.13 4.27 0.76
C MET A 33 34.07 3.85 -0.27
N GLU A 34 34.59 3.30 -1.36
CA GLU A 34 34.00 2.83 -2.62
C GLU A 34 32.48 2.59 -2.71
N ASP A 35 31.91 3.17 -3.78
CA ASP A 35 30.55 2.96 -4.28
C ASP A 35 30.37 1.50 -4.76
N GLN A 36 29.99 0.62 -3.84
CA GLN A 36 29.37 -0.65 -4.16
C GLN A 36 27.85 -0.46 -4.14
N SER A 37 27.30 0.09 -5.24
CA SER A 37 25.85 0.17 -5.41
C SER A 37 25.24 -1.24 -5.37
N VAL A 38 24.45 -1.52 -4.33
CA VAL A 38 23.68 -2.76 -4.21
C VAL A 38 22.43 -2.59 -5.05
N SER A 39 22.42 -3.13 -6.26
CA SER A 39 21.21 -3.18 -7.09
C SER A 39 20.31 -4.33 -6.63
N PHE A 40 19.11 -4.03 -6.16
CA PHE A 40 18.08 -5.04 -5.94
C PHE A 40 17.35 -5.33 -7.25
N ARG A 41 17.33 -6.59 -7.67
CA ARG A 41 16.59 -7.07 -8.84
C ARG A 41 15.39 -7.87 -8.37
N ILE A 42 14.20 -7.47 -8.81
CA ILE A 42 12.99 -8.27 -8.62
C ILE A 42 12.64 -8.85 -9.99
N GLN A 43 12.74 -10.18 -10.09
CA GLN A 43 12.28 -10.91 -11.27
C GLN A 43 10.81 -11.27 -11.06
N VAL A 44 9.96 -10.92 -12.02
CA VAL A 44 8.53 -11.23 -11.98
C VAL A 44 8.26 -12.32 -13.01
N ASP A 45 8.20 -13.57 -12.58
CA ASP A 45 7.91 -14.72 -13.44
C ASP A 45 6.39 -14.92 -13.58
N VAL A 46 5.91 -15.04 -14.82
CA VAL A 46 4.49 -15.28 -15.13
C VAL A 46 4.29 -16.76 -15.46
N SER A 47 3.77 -17.55 -14.52
CA SER A 47 3.41 -18.96 -14.75
C SER A 47 1.96 -19.11 -15.21
N ASN A 48 1.73 -19.86 -16.29
CA ASN A 48 0.41 -20.07 -16.90
C ASN A 48 -0.03 -21.53 -16.66
N ASP A 49 -0.99 -21.76 -15.76
CA ASP A 49 -1.51 -23.10 -15.47
C ASP A 49 -2.78 -23.36 -16.31
N GLN A 50 -2.59 -23.74 -17.58
CA GLN A 50 -3.70 -24.10 -18.47
C GLN A 50 -4.05 -25.58 -18.32
N ARG A 51 -5.07 -25.89 -17.52
CA ARG A 51 -5.77 -27.17 -17.62
C ARG A 51 -6.87 -27.03 -18.67
N SER A 52 -6.54 -27.50 -19.88
CA SER A 52 -7.44 -27.51 -21.04
C SER A 52 -8.59 -28.50 -20.85
N ASP A 53 -9.83 -28.04 -20.96
CA ASP A 53 -10.94 -28.87 -21.43
C ASP A 53 -11.66 -28.13 -22.56
N THR A 54 -11.67 -28.78 -23.72
CA THR A 54 -12.15 -28.25 -25.00
C THR A 54 -13.64 -28.51 -25.20
N SER A 55 -14.41 -27.46 -25.51
CA SER A 55 -15.55 -27.55 -26.44
C SER A 55 -15.83 -26.18 -27.07
N ARG A 56 -15.72 -26.14 -28.39
CA ARG A 56 -15.85 -24.96 -29.28
C ARG A 56 -17.29 -24.43 -29.34
N GLN A 57 -17.43 -23.11 -29.30
CA GLN A 57 -18.38 -22.40 -30.17
C GLN A 57 -17.87 -20.97 -30.43
N GLU A 58 -17.53 -20.69 -31.69
CA GLU A 58 -17.03 -19.40 -32.18
C GLU A 58 -18.19 -18.42 -32.34
N THR A 59 -18.13 -17.27 -31.65
CA THR A 59 -18.87 -16.07 -32.00
C THR A 59 -17.89 -14.90 -32.05
N ASN A 60 -17.82 -14.25 -33.21
CA ASN A 60 -16.99 -13.08 -33.48
C ASN A 60 -17.39 -11.89 -32.59
N GLU A 61 -16.70 -11.71 -31.48
CA GLU A 61 -16.57 -10.44 -30.75
C GLU A 61 -15.13 -9.94 -30.96
N PRO A 62 -14.88 -8.61 -31.02
CA PRO A 62 -13.52 -8.10 -31.12
C PRO A 62 -12.72 -8.59 -29.91
N ASP A 63 -11.66 -9.31 -30.20
CA ASP A 63 -10.72 -9.92 -29.26
C ASP A 63 -10.16 -8.83 -28.32
N ILE A 64 -10.75 -8.70 -27.13
CA ILE A 64 -10.17 -7.92 -26.04
C ILE A 64 -8.99 -8.76 -25.56
N THR A 65 -7.83 -8.54 -26.20
CA THR A 65 -6.56 -9.12 -25.79
C THR A 65 -6.39 -8.82 -24.30
N SER A 66 -6.36 -9.87 -23.50
CA SER A 66 -6.38 -9.75 -22.04
C SER A 66 -5.19 -8.91 -21.56
N PHE A 67 -5.36 -8.15 -20.47
CA PHE A 67 -4.30 -7.34 -19.85
C PHE A 67 -2.98 -8.11 -19.68
N GLU A 68 -3.05 -9.43 -19.52
CA GLU A 68 -1.91 -10.31 -19.35
C GLU A 68 -1.13 -10.63 -20.64
N GLU A 69 -1.79 -10.59 -21.81
CA GLU A 69 -1.17 -10.97 -23.09
C GLU A 69 -0.23 -9.89 -23.66
N ILE A 70 -0.39 -8.63 -23.23
CA ILE A 70 0.37 -7.50 -23.79
C ILE A 70 1.64 -7.20 -22.95
N MET A 71 1.82 -7.83 -21.80
CA MET A 71 2.93 -7.54 -20.89
C MET A 71 4.25 -8.14 -21.39
N CYS A 72 5.36 -7.42 -21.18
CA CYS A 72 6.69 -7.93 -21.48
C CYS A 72 6.98 -9.16 -20.61
N LYS A 73 6.80 -10.36 -21.20
CA LYS A 73 7.17 -11.63 -20.59
C LYS A 73 8.69 -11.60 -20.39
N ASP A 74 9.14 -11.83 -19.16
CA ASP A 74 10.56 -11.83 -18.73
C ASP A 74 11.23 -10.44 -18.53
N GLY A 75 10.45 -9.38 -18.34
CA GLY A 75 11.01 -8.08 -17.97
C GLY A 75 11.60 -8.04 -16.55
N ILE A 76 12.58 -7.16 -16.33
CA ILE A 76 13.22 -6.94 -15.01
C ILE A 76 12.82 -5.56 -14.51
N ILE A 77 12.31 -5.49 -13.28
CA ILE A 77 12.15 -4.22 -12.56
C ILE A 77 13.42 -3.95 -11.75
N THR A 78 14.01 -2.78 -11.96
CA THR A 78 15.27 -2.39 -11.28
C THR A 78 15.08 -1.07 -10.56
N PHE A 79 15.58 -0.98 -9.33
CA PHE A 79 15.69 0.29 -8.61
C PHE A 79 17.16 0.66 -8.47
N HIS A 80 17.48 1.94 -8.62
CA HIS A 80 18.84 2.44 -8.61
C HIS A 80 19.04 3.55 -7.58
N GLU A 81 20.22 3.59 -6.96
CA GLU A 81 20.53 4.59 -5.93
C GLU A 81 20.48 6.04 -6.46
N HIS A 82 20.87 6.26 -7.72
CA HIS A 82 20.77 7.61 -8.30
C HIS A 82 19.31 8.12 -8.40
N GLU A 83 18.32 7.23 -8.32
CA GLU A 83 16.91 7.60 -8.34
C GLU A 83 16.47 8.34 -7.07
N ILE A 84 17.18 8.15 -5.96
CA ILE A 84 16.92 8.87 -4.70
C ILE A 84 17.58 10.25 -4.63
N ALA A 85 18.37 10.64 -5.64
CA ALA A 85 19.11 11.92 -5.65
C ALA A 85 18.21 13.17 -5.59
N ARG A 86 16.91 13.03 -5.86
CA ARG A 86 15.92 14.10 -5.79
C ARG A 86 15.04 14.05 -4.54
N LEU A 87 15.26 13.07 -3.66
CA LEU A 87 14.51 12.94 -2.42
C LEU A 87 15.17 13.77 -1.31
N ASP A 88 14.34 14.36 -0.47
CA ASP A 88 14.79 14.98 0.77
C ASP A 88 15.20 13.86 1.74
N MET A 89 16.50 13.71 2.01
CA MET A 89 17.06 12.66 2.87
C MET A 89 17.56 13.22 4.22
N PRO A 90 17.57 12.41 5.30
CA PRO A 90 16.91 11.10 5.40
C PRO A 90 15.39 11.27 5.44
N HIS A 91 14.65 10.25 4.98
CA HIS A 91 13.20 10.23 5.13
C HIS A 91 12.66 8.88 5.59
N ASP A 92 11.48 8.94 6.18
CA ASP A 92 10.56 7.85 6.50
C ASP A 92 9.17 8.09 5.87
N ASP A 93 9.12 8.95 4.83
CA ASP A 93 7.89 9.35 4.16
C ASP A 93 7.13 8.12 3.59
N ALA A 94 5.82 8.06 3.85
CA ALA A 94 4.94 7.06 3.25
C ALA A 94 4.85 7.26 1.73
N LEU A 95 4.67 6.17 0.97
CA LEU A 95 4.51 6.24 -0.48
C LEU A 95 3.11 6.75 -0.84
N VAL A 96 3.04 8.04 -1.14
CA VAL A 96 1.81 8.72 -1.58
C VAL A 96 1.94 9.14 -3.03
N ILE A 97 1.06 8.64 -3.89
CA ILE A 97 1.09 8.87 -5.34
C ILE A 97 -0.10 9.71 -5.82
N THR A 98 0.02 10.15 -7.06
CA THR A 98 -1.11 10.68 -7.85
C THR A 98 -1.67 9.56 -8.72
N LEU A 99 -2.98 9.39 -8.71
CA LEU A 99 -3.71 8.37 -9.48
C LEU A 99 -5.00 8.97 -10.04
N GLU A 100 -5.36 8.58 -11.25
CA GLU A 100 -6.69 8.84 -11.79
C GLU A 100 -7.66 7.74 -11.33
N LEU A 101 -8.71 8.14 -10.63
CA LEU A 101 -9.80 7.30 -10.13
C LEU A 101 -11.10 7.80 -10.76
N ALA A 102 -11.76 6.94 -11.56
CA ALA A 102 -13.01 7.23 -12.26
C ALA A 102 -12.97 8.62 -12.95
N SER A 103 -11.96 8.79 -13.81
CA SER A 103 -11.72 10.02 -14.60
C SER A 103 -11.41 11.29 -13.77
N THR A 104 -11.14 11.16 -12.47
CA THR A 104 -10.74 12.25 -11.60
C THR A 104 -9.35 12.01 -11.03
N ILE A 105 -8.46 12.99 -11.14
CA ILE A 105 -7.09 12.88 -10.63
C ILE A 105 -7.04 13.23 -9.14
N PHE A 106 -6.56 12.30 -8.33
CA PHE A 106 -6.30 12.50 -6.90
C PHE A 106 -4.80 12.42 -6.64
N SER A 107 -4.32 13.24 -5.70
CA SER A 107 -2.87 13.39 -5.43
C SER A 107 -2.45 12.86 -4.06
N LYS A 108 -3.40 12.33 -3.28
CA LYS A 108 -3.15 11.78 -1.95
C LYS A 108 -3.60 10.33 -1.88
N ILE A 109 -3.06 9.49 -2.76
CA ILE A 109 -3.33 8.05 -2.77
C ILE A 109 -2.22 7.34 -2.02
N LEU A 110 -2.55 6.74 -0.88
CA LEU A 110 -1.60 5.94 -0.13
C LEU A 110 -1.45 4.57 -0.77
N VAL A 111 -0.20 4.14 -0.95
CA VAL A 111 0.14 2.77 -1.33
C VAL A 111 0.40 1.97 -0.07
N ASP A 112 -0.42 0.96 0.19
CA ASP A 112 -0.35 0.16 1.42
C ASP A 112 -0.24 -1.33 1.09
N THR A 113 0.97 -1.88 1.21
CA THR A 113 1.23 -3.32 1.00
C THR A 113 0.69 -4.20 2.12
N GLY A 114 0.34 -3.63 3.28
CA GLY A 114 -0.33 -4.36 4.36
C GLY A 114 -1.82 -4.55 4.08
N SER A 115 -2.46 -3.54 3.49
CA SER A 115 -3.89 -3.58 3.20
C SER A 115 -4.25 -4.66 2.18
N ALA A 116 -5.19 -5.54 2.53
CA ALA A 116 -5.70 -6.56 1.60
C ALA A 116 -6.71 -5.99 0.59
N VAL A 117 -7.37 -4.90 0.94
CA VAL A 117 -8.42 -4.25 0.13
C VAL A 117 -8.00 -2.85 -0.27
N ASN A 118 -8.63 -2.32 -1.31
CA ASN A 118 -8.57 -0.89 -1.60
C ASN A 118 -9.62 -0.17 -0.76
N VAL A 119 -9.33 1.07 -0.35
CA VAL A 119 -10.23 1.86 0.50
C VAL A 119 -10.42 3.25 -0.11
N VAL A 120 -11.65 3.74 -0.18
CA VAL A 120 -11.96 5.10 -0.62
C VAL A 120 -12.85 5.79 0.40
N SER A 121 -12.60 7.08 0.65
CA SER A 121 -13.48 7.83 1.55
C SER A 121 -14.81 8.15 0.86
N GLN A 122 -15.91 8.19 1.62
CA GLN A 122 -17.19 8.64 1.09
C GLN A 122 -17.10 10.05 0.49
N LYS A 123 -16.28 10.93 1.09
CA LYS A 123 -15.99 12.27 0.57
C LYS A 123 -15.35 12.22 -0.82
N THR A 124 -14.38 11.34 -1.03
CA THR A 124 -13.71 11.16 -2.34
C THR A 124 -14.71 10.66 -3.38
N LEU A 125 -15.57 9.72 -2.99
CA LEU A 125 -16.61 9.18 -3.88
C LEU A 125 -17.60 10.27 -4.33
N GLN A 126 -17.96 11.19 -3.43
CA GLN A 126 -18.79 12.36 -3.77
C GLN A 126 -18.10 13.28 -4.79
N LEU A 127 -16.77 13.45 -4.72
CA LEU A 127 -16.01 14.26 -5.68
C LEU A 127 -15.98 13.64 -7.08
N ILE A 128 -15.91 12.31 -7.16
CA ILE A 128 -16.00 11.54 -8.40
C ILE A 128 -17.41 11.61 -9.02
N LYS A 129 -18.41 12.12 -8.27
CA LYS A 129 -19.83 12.15 -8.64
C LYS A 129 -20.40 10.76 -8.93
N GLN A 130 -19.79 9.71 -8.36
CA GLN A 130 -20.34 8.36 -8.42
C GLN A 130 -21.61 8.31 -7.58
N PRO A 131 -22.76 7.85 -8.11
CA PRO A 131 -23.98 7.77 -7.33
C PRO A 131 -23.84 6.71 -6.23
N THR A 132 -24.35 7.00 -5.02
CA THR A 132 -24.37 6.06 -3.88
C THR A 132 -25.01 4.72 -4.23
N ALA A 133 -25.95 4.70 -5.18
CA ALA A 133 -26.59 3.49 -5.70
C ALA A 133 -25.64 2.51 -6.41
N ALA A 134 -24.43 2.96 -6.79
CA ALA A 134 -23.39 2.10 -7.36
C ALA A 134 -22.60 1.32 -6.29
N ILE A 135 -22.84 1.58 -5.01
CA ILE A 135 -22.21 0.84 -3.91
C ILE A 135 -22.98 -0.46 -3.70
N ASN A 136 -22.29 -1.59 -3.81
CA ASN A 136 -22.81 -2.85 -3.30
C ASN A 136 -22.77 -2.81 -1.76
N HIS A 137 -23.93 -2.79 -1.12
CA HIS A 137 -24.11 -2.60 0.33
C HIS A 137 -23.72 -3.82 1.18
N GLU A 138 -22.90 -4.73 0.66
CA GLU A 138 -22.20 -5.73 1.46
C GLU A 138 -21.24 -5.04 2.44
N THR A 139 -21.70 -4.82 3.67
CA THR A 139 -20.90 -4.19 4.71
C THR A 139 -20.06 -5.23 5.43
N THR A 140 -18.75 -5.17 5.25
CA THR A 140 -17.78 -5.97 6.02
C THR A 140 -16.95 -5.03 6.90
N PRO A 141 -16.80 -5.30 8.20
CA PRO A 141 -15.93 -4.51 9.04
C PRO A 141 -14.48 -4.61 8.55
N LEU A 142 -13.83 -3.46 8.41
CA LEU A 142 -12.40 -3.37 8.19
C LEU A 142 -11.72 -3.41 9.56
N ASN A 143 -11.06 -4.52 9.85
CA ASN A 143 -10.37 -4.71 11.12
C ASN A 143 -8.96 -4.10 11.03
N SER A 144 -8.70 -3.13 11.90
CA SER A 144 -7.33 -2.65 12.11
C SER A 144 -6.54 -3.63 12.96
N PHE A 145 -5.21 -3.56 12.86
CA PHE A 145 -4.30 -4.32 13.71
C PHE A 145 -4.49 -4.03 15.21
N GLU A 146 -5.01 -2.84 15.54
CA GLU A 146 -5.30 -2.42 16.91
C GLU A 146 -6.63 -2.97 17.46
N GLY A 147 -7.29 -3.87 16.72
CA GLY A 147 -8.59 -4.43 17.10
C GLY A 147 -9.75 -3.45 16.96
N LYS A 148 -9.51 -2.25 16.42
CA LYS A 148 -10.58 -1.31 16.06
C LYS A 148 -11.17 -1.71 14.72
N ALA A 149 -12.46 -1.99 14.70
CA ALA A 149 -13.20 -2.23 13.47
C ALA A 149 -13.77 -0.90 12.92
N ILE A 150 -13.57 -0.65 11.63
CA ILE A 150 -14.23 0.41 10.89
C ILE A 150 -15.33 -0.22 10.04
N ARG A 151 -16.58 0.21 10.21
CA ARG A 151 -17.69 -0.28 9.40
C ARG A 151 -17.62 0.34 8.01
N SER A 152 -17.53 -0.49 6.97
CA SER A 152 -17.65 -0.01 5.60
C SER A 152 -19.10 0.31 5.22
N LEU A 153 -19.28 1.16 4.21
CA LEU A 153 -20.58 1.43 3.57
C LEU A 153 -20.92 0.43 2.46
N GLY A 154 -19.92 -0.35 2.03
CA GLY A 154 -20.01 -1.30 0.94
C GLY A 154 -18.78 -1.26 0.03
N ILE A 155 -18.86 -1.93 -1.11
CA ILE A 155 -17.82 -1.98 -2.14
C ILE A 155 -18.33 -1.29 -3.40
N VAL A 156 -17.50 -0.47 -4.03
CA VAL A 156 -17.78 0.19 -5.31
C VAL A 156 -16.68 -0.14 -6.32
N PRO A 157 -17.02 -0.59 -7.54
CA PRO A 157 -16.03 -0.73 -8.60
C PRO A 157 -15.61 0.67 -9.08
N LEU A 158 -14.30 0.94 -9.07
CA LEU A 158 -13.72 2.17 -9.60
C LEU A 158 -12.64 1.83 -10.61
N THR A 159 -12.70 2.50 -11.75
CA THR A 159 -11.64 2.47 -12.75
C THR A 159 -10.45 3.30 -12.29
N THR A 160 -9.28 2.70 -12.29
CA THR A 160 -8.00 3.36 -12.09
C THR A 160 -7.28 3.47 -13.41
N LYS A 161 -6.60 4.59 -13.64
CA LYS A 161 -5.80 4.79 -14.85
C LYS A 161 -4.39 5.26 -14.50
N THR A 162 -3.40 4.51 -14.99
CA THR A 162 -1.98 4.86 -14.90
C THR A 162 -1.32 4.65 -16.25
N HIS A 163 -0.64 5.68 -16.76
CA HIS A 163 -0.03 5.65 -18.09
C HIS A 163 -1.05 5.25 -19.17
N TYR A 164 -1.03 4.00 -19.64
CA TYR A 164 -1.95 3.46 -20.62
C TYR A 164 -2.75 2.25 -20.11
N ILE A 165 -2.58 1.88 -18.83
CA ILE A 165 -3.33 0.82 -18.19
C ILE A 165 -4.57 1.44 -17.57
N GLU A 166 -5.70 0.81 -17.85
CA GLU A 166 -6.99 1.14 -17.25
C GLU A 166 -7.53 -0.14 -16.62
N LEU A 167 -7.82 -0.10 -15.32
CA LEU A 167 -8.19 -1.27 -14.54
C LEU A 167 -9.36 -0.92 -13.61
N GLU A 168 -10.45 -1.66 -13.73
CA GLU A 168 -11.55 -1.60 -12.78
C GLU A 168 -11.27 -2.49 -11.57
N THR A 169 -11.26 -1.91 -10.36
CA THR A 169 -11.06 -2.66 -9.12
C THR A 169 -12.09 -2.28 -8.06
N GLY A 170 -12.40 -3.21 -7.16
CA GLY A 170 -13.27 -2.94 -6.02
C GLY A 170 -12.58 -2.05 -4.98
N PHE A 171 -13.27 -1.00 -4.54
CA PHE A 171 -12.89 -0.16 -3.41
C PHE A 171 -13.91 -0.26 -2.29
N THR A 172 -13.43 -0.53 -1.08
CA THR A 172 -14.26 -0.47 0.12
C THR A 172 -14.50 0.98 0.50
N VAL A 173 -15.76 1.38 0.61
CA VAL A 173 -16.13 2.76 0.96
C VAL A 173 -16.20 2.90 2.48
N VAL A 174 -15.54 3.92 3.02
CA VAL A 174 -15.60 4.24 4.47
C VAL A 174 -16.08 5.67 4.69
N ASP A 175 -16.92 5.86 5.70
CA ASP A 175 -17.33 7.18 6.21
C ASP A 175 -16.52 7.55 7.46
N ASN A 176 -15.20 7.46 7.32
CA ASN A 176 -14.26 7.80 8.37
C ASN A 176 -13.27 8.83 7.85
N PHE A 177 -12.78 9.65 8.77
CA PHE A 177 -11.72 10.58 8.44
C PHE A 177 -10.46 9.82 8.00
N MET A 178 -9.98 10.14 6.80
CA MET A 178 -8.70 9.72 6.28
C MET A 178 -7.94 10.96 5.79
N PRO A 179 -6.62 11.06 6.01
CA PRO A 179 -5.82 12.14 5.45
C PRO A 179 -5.56 11.96 3.94
N PHE A 180 -5.90 10.79 3.40
CA PHE A 180 -5.77 10.39 2.01
C PHE A 180 -7.10 10.46 1.27
N ASP A 181 -7.04 10.61 -0.05
CA ASP A 181 -8.21 10.52 -0.92
C ASP A 181 -8.66 9.05 -1.07
N ALA A 182 -7.70 8.13 -1.21
CA ALA A 182 -7.93 6.69 -1.20
C ALA A 182 -6.65 5.95 -0.75
N ILE A 183 -6.79 4.65 -0.50
CA ILE A 183 -5.71 3.70 -0.23
C ILE A 183 -5.79 2.61 -1.30
N VAL A 184 -4.68 2.33 -1.98
CA VAL A 184 -4.54 1.17 -2.85
C VAL A 184 -3.78 0.08 -2.10
N GLY A 185 -4.44 -1.07 -1.94
CA GLY A 185 -3.92 -2.22 -1.23
C GLY A 185 -3.32 -3.26 -2.17
N ARG A 186 -3.02 -4.44 -1.60
CA ARG A 186 -2.56 -5.63 -2.34
C ARG A 186 -3.49 -6.03 -3.48
N SER A 187 -4.81 -5.89 -3.32
CA SER A 187 -5.79 -6.21 -4.37
C SER A 187 -5.52 -5.43 -5.66
N TRP A 188 -5.23 -4.12 -5.57
CA TRP A 188 -4.88 -3.32 -6.73
C TRP A 188 -3.44 -3.56 -7.20
N LEU A 189 -2.49 -3.60 -6.26
CA LEU A 189 -1.06 -3.81 -6.58
C LEU A 189 -0.81 -5.12 -7.35
N HIS A 190 -1.48 -6.20 -6.95
CA HIS A 190 -1.35 -7.50 -7.61
C HIS A 190 -1.94 -7.49 -9.02
N GLN A 191 -3.11 -6.87 -9.20
CA GLN A 191 -3.75 -6.78 -10.52
C GLN A 191 -2.91 -5.92 -11.48
N MET A 192 -2.34 -4.82 -10.98
CA MET A 192 -1.45 -3.96 -11.76
C MET A 192 -0.05 -4.55 -11.97
N LYS A 193 0.29 -5.64 -11.27
CA LYS A 193 1.65 -6.23 -11.23
C LYS A 193 2.70 -5.18 -10.86
N GLU A 194 2.34 -4.29 -9.95
CA GLU A 194 3.18 -3.17 -9.51
C GLU A 194 4.04 -3.53 -8.30
N VAL A 195 5.28 -3.05 -8.31
CA VAL A 195 6.28 -3.22 -7.26
C VAL A 195 6.52 -1.88 -6.56
N PRO A 196 6.03 -1.71 -5.32
CA PRO A 196 6.29 -0.51 -4.53
C PRO A 196 7.68 -0.52 -3.88
N SER A 197 8.26 0.66 -3.77
CA SER A 197 9.49 0.92 -3.04
C SER A 197 9.34 2.24 -2.27
N VAL A 198 9.13 2.13 -0.95
CA VAL A 198 9.03 3.30 -0.07
C VAL A 198 10.38 4.02 0.08
N TYR A 199 11.50 3.30 -0.04
CA TYR A 199 12.84 3.91 -0.02
C TYR A 199 13.08 4.79 -1.25
N HIS A 200 12.75 4.28 -2.45
CA HIS A 200 12.92 5.03 -3.69
C HIS A 200 11.75 6.00 -3.97
N GLN A 201 10.70 5.96 -3.15
CA GLN A 201 9.44 6.67 -3.35
C GLN A 201 8.80 6.40 -4.72
N PHE A 202 8.82 5.14 -5.19
CA PHE A 202 8.30 4.73 -6.51
C PHE A 202 7.38 3.53 -6.45
N LEU A 203 6.46 3.46 -7.42
CA LEU A 203 5.82 2.23 -7.88
C LEU A 203 6.33 1.94 -9.29
N LYS A 204 6.80 0.72 -9.55
CA LYS A 204 7.28 0.31 -10.87
C LYS A 204 6.50 -0.90 -11.38
N PHE A 205 6.27 -0.94 -12.68
CA PHE A 205 5.65 -2.08 -13.35
C PHE A 205 6.21 -2.27 -14.75
N LEU A 206 6.07 -3.49 -15.26
CA LEU A 206 6.42 -3.80 -16.63
C LEU A 206 5.30 -3.45 -17.57
N SER A 207 5.67 -3.20 -18.81
CA SER A 207 4.79 -2.62 -19.79
C SER A 207 5.29 -3.11 -21.16
N PRO A 208 4.43 -3.30 -22.18
CA PRO A 208 4.88 -3.60 -23.54
C PRO A 208 5.96 -2.65 -24.08
N THR A 209 6.09 -1.44 -23.54
CA THR A 209 7.12 -0.47 -23.91
C THR A 209 8.25 -0.35 -22.86
N GLY A 210 8.43 -1.37 -22.02
CA GLY A 210 9.48 -1.44 -21.00
C GLY A 210 8.98 -1.11 -19.59
N GLU A 211 9.91 -0.87 -18.66
CA GLU A 211 9.58 -0.47 -17.28
C GLU A 211 8.88 0.91 -17.27
N LYS A 212 7.83 1.02 -16.45
CA LYS A 212 7.17 2.30 -16.14
C LYS A 212 7.26 2.58 -14.65
N THR A 213 7.20 3.86 -14.32
CA THR A 213 7.32 4.34 -12.95
C THR A 213 6.22 5.35 -12.64
N ILE A 214 5.62 5.20 -11.47
CA ILE A 214 4.78 6.21 -10.82
C ILE A 214 5.59 6.77 -9.65
N ARG A 215 5.73 8.10 -9.61
CA ARG A 215 6.52 8.77 -8.58
C ARG A 215 5.64 9.13 -7.37
N GLY A 216 6.13 8.79 -6.19
CA GLY A 216 5.62 9.27 -4.92
C GLY A 216 5.93 10.75 -4.70
N SER A 217 5.17 11.38 -3.81
CA SER A 217 5.31 12.78 -3.43
C SER A 217 5.56 12.91 -1.93
N GLN A 218 6.81 13.19 -1.54
CA GLN A 218 7.16 13.50 -0.15
C GLN A 218 6.35 14.68 0.39
N LYS A 219 6.09 15.69 -0.45
CA LYS A 219 5.24 16.84 -0.09
C LYS A 219 3.83 16.40 0.32
N GLN A 220 3.18 15.55 -0.47
CA GLN A 220 1.84 15.06 -0.15
C GLN A 220 1.87 14.12 1.04
N SER A 221 2.86 13.23 1.11
CA SER A 221 3.08 12.33 2.24
C SER A 221 3.12 13.10 3.58
N ARG A 222 3.99 14.10 3.67
CA ARG A 222 4.12 14.96 4.86
C ARG A 222 2.85 15.78 5.14
N ALA A 223 2.17 16.26 4.10
CA ALA A 223 0.90 16.97 4.26
C ALA A 223 -0.20 16.07 4.83
N CYS A 224 -0.31 14.82 4.35
CA CYS A 224 -1.23 13.82 4.88
C CYS A 224 -0.92 13.51 6.35
N TYR A 225 0.36 13.28 6.68
CA TYR A 225 0.83 13.06 8.04
C TYR A 225 0.42 14.21 8.98
N MET A 226 0.71 15.46 8.60
CA MET A 226 0.32 16.64 9.38
C MET A 226 -1.19 16.77 9.56
N THR A 227 -1.97 16.41 8.54
CA THR A 227 -3.44 16.47 8.60
C THR A 227 -3.99 15.42 9.57
N GLY A 228 -3.44 14.20 9.55
CA GLY A 228 -3.76 13.14 10.51
C GLY A 228 -3.44 13.54 11.95
N PHE A 229 -2.23 14.05 12.18
CA PHE A 229 -1.77 14.47 13.51
C PHE A 229 -2.65 15.55 14.15
N ARG A 230 -3.06 16.57 13.37
CA ARG A 230 -3.89 17.68 13.87
C ARG A 230 -5.29 17.26 14.35
N ARG A 231 -5.77 16.09 13.95
CA ARG A 231 -7.09 15.57 14.33
C ARG A 231 -7.05 14.47 15.40
N MET A 232 -5.86 14.07 15.85
CA MET A 232 -5.75 13.24 17.04
C MET A 232 -6.17 14.07 18.28
N PRO A 233 -7.05 13.56 19.16
CA PRO A 233 -7.37 14.26 20.38
C PRO A 233 -6.09 14.45 21.21
N PRO A 234 -5.86 15.62 21.85
CA PRO A 234 -4.77 15.75 22.80
C PRO A 234 -4.95 14.68 23.88
N ARG A 235 -3.89 13.91 24.17
CA ARG A 235 -3.93 12.89 25.22
C ARG A 235 -4.28 13.56 26.56
N GLY A 236 -5.54 13.47 26.97
CA GLY A 236 -5.97 13.72 28.33
C GLY A 236 -5.38 12.65 29.26
N GLU A 237 -5.00 13.09 30.45
CA GLU A 237 -4.26 12.36 31.47
C GLU A 237 -4.88 10.99 31.83
N ASN A 238 -4.10 9.91 31.63
CA ASN A 238 -3.88 8.78 32.54
C ASN A 238 -3.22 7.64 31.75
N ILE A 239 -1.89 7.60 31.72
CA ILE A 239 -1.14 6.37 31.44
C ILE A 239 -0.06 6.25 32.51
N SER A 240 -0.42 5.64 33.63
CA SER A 240 0.49 5.09 34.63
C SER A 240 1.20 3.81 34.15
N LEU A 241 1.40 3.62 32.84
CA LEU A 241 1.87 2.35 32.26
C LEU A 241 3.12 2.45 31.36
N VAL A 242 3.86 3.57 31.39
CA VAL A 242 5.16 3.65 30.67
C VAL A 242 6.36 3.73 31.62
N ARG A 243 6.17 3.64 32.95
CA ARG A 243 7.30 3.52 33.88
C ARG A 243 7.72 2.08 34.19
N ASP A 244 6.90 1.07 33.87
CA ASP A 244 7.20 -0.32 34.23
C ASP A 244 7.93 -1.14 33.16
N LEU A 245 8.13 -0.59 31.95
CA LEU A 245 8.93 -1.25 30.90
C LEU A 245 10.39 -0.77 30.85
N THR A 246 10.75 0.27 31.60
CA THR A 246 12.14 0.80 31.63
C THR A 246 12.97 0.27 32.81
N ILE A 247 12.40 -0.51 33.74
CA ILE A 247 13.14 -1.04 34.91
C ILE A 247 13.36 -2.57 34.87
N LYS A 248 12.88 -3.30 33.84
CA LYS A 248 13.13 -4.75 33.74
C LYS A 248 14.24 -5.17 32.76
N TYR A 249 14.74 -4.26 31.93
CA TYR A 249 15.80 -4.57 30.95
C TYR A 249 17.24 -4.27 31.41
N SER A 250 17.45 -3.95 32.70
CA SER A 250 18.79 -3.64 33.24
C SER A 250 19.22 -4.47 34.46
N GLN A 251 18.52 -5.56 34.81
CA GLN A 251 18.94 -6.46 35.89
C GLN A 251 19.19 -7.93 35.51
N GLU A 252 18.96 -8.37 34.27
CA GLU A 252 19.19 -9.78 33.89
C GLU A 252 20.56 -10.08 33.24
N THR A 253 21.50 -9.14 33.21
CA THR A 253 22.86 -9.37 32.68
C THR A 253 23.99 -9.42 33.72
N TYR A 254 23.68 -9.54 35.01
CA TYR A 254 24.71 -9.69 36.07
C TYR A 254 24.63 -10.97 36.91
N GLN A 255 23.96 -12.03 36.43
CA GLN A 255 24.06 -13.37 37.04
C GLN A 255 24.17 -14.48 35.99
N ALA A 256 25.19 -14.39 35.12
CA ALA A 256 25.64 -15.52 34.33
C ALA A 256 27.14 -15.39 34.04
N SER A 257 27.96 -15.27 35.09
CA SER A 257 29.40 -15.54 35.03
C SER A 257 30.01 -15.56 36.43
N SER A 258 30.03 -16.73 37.06
CA SER A 258 31.19 -17.21 37.80
C SER A 258 31.05 -18.73 38.01
N PRO A 259 32.13 -19.49 37.76
CA PRO A 259 32.15 -20.96 37.82
C PRO A 259 32.07 -21.53 39.24
#